data_AF-A0AAW8TFG0-F1
#
_entry.id   AF-A0AAW8TFG0-F1
#
_cell.length_a   1.000
_cell.length_b   1.000
_cell.length_c   1.000
_cell.angle_alpha   90.00
_cell.angle_beta   90.00
_cell.angle_gamma   90.00
#
_symmetry.space_group_name_H-M   'P 1'
#
loop_
_entity.id
_entity.type
_entity.pdbx_description
1 polymer ?
#
loop_
_entity_poly.entity_id
_entity_poly.type
_entity_poly.pdbx_seq_one_letter_code
_entity_poly.pdbx_strand_id
1 'polypeptide(L)'
;MEIWVSVDKNGFLDGYSLNEQPDQIKVEVEKIPADFTNWKLEGSKLVHDPENAPIVEGGLTETELLREENEKLKKELEVTKEDLANTQLGLAEVYEIVLGGEI
;
A
#
# COMPACT_ATOMS: atom_id res chain seq x y z
N MET A 1 -24.21 -14.32 -19.68
CA MET A 1 -24.18 -12.85 -19.91
C MET A 1 -22.86 -12.50 -20.56
N GLU A 2 -22.82 -11.47 -21.41
CA GLU A 2 -21.62 -11.17 -22.19
C GLU A 2 -20.88 -9.96 -21.60
N ILE A 3 -19.57 -10.09 -21.47
CA ILE A 3 -18.66 -9.01 -21.09
C ILE A 3 -17.45 -9.00 -22.02
N TRP A 4 -16.77 -7.87 -22.10
CA TRP A 4 -15.53 -7.71 -22.85
C TRP A 4 -14.39 -7.61 -21.85
N VAL A 5 -13.36 -8.44 -21.98
CA VAL A 5 -12.29 -8.57 -20.97
C VAL A 5 -10.94 -8.20 -21.56
N SER A 6 -10.09 -7.57 -20.76
CA SER A 6 -8.66 -7.45 -20.99
C SER A 6 -7.91 -8.37 -20.05
N VAL A 7 -6.82 -8.97 -20.55
CA VAL A 7 -5.97 -9.84 -19.76
C VAL A 7 -4.53 -9.35 -19.77
N ASP A 8 -3.82 -9.64 -18.69
CA ASP A 8 -2.38 -9.39 -18.57
C ASP A 8 -1.57 -10.33 -19.47
N LYS A 9 -0.24 -10.16 -19.45
CA LYS A 9 0.70 -11.00 -20.21
C LYS A 9 0.66 -12.50 -19.85
N ASN A 10 0.09 -12.85 -18.70
CA ASN A 10 -0.04 -14.22 -18.19
C ASN A 10 -1.45 -14.81 -18.43
N GLY A 11 -2.36 -14.03 -19.02
CA GLY A 11 -3.74 -14.43 -19.32
C GLY A 11 -4.72 -14.21 -18.16
N PHE A 12 -4.34 -13.49 -17.11
CA PHE A 12 -5.22 -13.14 -15.99
C PHE A 12 -6.00 -11.85 -16.26
N LEU A 13 -7.21 -11.77 -15.72
CA LEU A 13 -8.11 -10.64 -15.89
C LEU A 13 -7.50 -9.36 -15.32
N ASP A 14 -7.35 -8.35 -16.16
CA ASP A 14 -6.87 -7.00 -15.80
C ASP A 14 -8.04 -6.00 -15.79
N GLY A 15 -9.07 -6.25 -16.59
CA GLY A 15 -10.28 -5.42 -16.59
C GLY A 15 -11.41 -6.03 -17.39
N TYR A 16 -12.61 -5.46 -17.24
CA TYR A 16 -13.74 -5.79 -18.10
C TYR A 16 -14.63 -4.58 -18.39
N SER A 17 -15.42 -4.68 -19.45
CA SER A 17 -16.47 -3.76 -19.85
C SER A 17 -17.77 -4.53 -20.11
N LEU A 18 -18.91 -3.89 -19.79
CA LEU A 18 -20.24 -4.41 -20.13
C LEU A 18 -20.68 -4.02 -21.56
N ASN A 19 -19.88 -3.21 -22.24
CA ASN A 19 -20.09 -2.78 -23.62
C ASN A 19 -18.92 -3.20 -24.50
N GLU A 20 -19.17 -3.30 -25.79
CA GLU A 20 -18.14 -3.61 -26.78
C GLU A 20 -16.97 -2.62 -26.73
N GLN A 21 -15.76 -3.17 -26.71
CA GLN A 21 -14.50 -2.42 -26.76
C GLN A 21 -13.63 -3.03 -27.88
N PRO A 22 -12.96 -2.19 -28.69
CA PRO A 22 -12.21 -2.65 -29.86
C PRO A 22 -11.01 -3.56 -29.52
N ASP A 23 -10.44 -3.41 -28.32
CA ASP A 23 -9.22 -4.12 -27.89
C ASP A 23 -9.48 -5.15 -26.78
N GLN A 24 -10.72 -5.62 -26.63
CA GLN A 24 -11.10 -6.58 -25.59
C GLN A 24 -11.73 -7.85 -26.17
N ILE A 25 -11.57 -8.95 -25.43
CA ILE A 25 -12.05 -10.27 -25.82
C ILE A 25 -13.47 -10.44 -25.30
N LYS A 26 -14.41 -10.78 -26.17
CA LYS A 26 -15.79 -11.08 -25.79
C LYS A 26 -15.85 -12.44 -25.09
N VAL A 27 -16.39 -12.46 -23.87
CA VAL A 27 -16.52 -13.67 -23.05
C VAL A 27 -17.93 -13.76 -22.48
N GLU A 28 -18.49 -14.96 -22.51
CA GLU A 28 -19.74 -15.25 -21.81
C GLU A 28 -19.45 -15.74 -20.39
N VAL A 29 -20.01 -15.06 -19.40
CA VAL A 29 -19.90 -15.39 -17.97
C VAL A 29 -21.27 -15.66 -17.36
N GLU A 30 -21.32 -16.48 -16.31
CA GLU A 30 -22.54 -16.67 -15.52
C GLU A 30 -22.74 -15.55 -14.49
N LYS A 31 -21.63 -15.01 -13.98
CA LYS A 31 -21.59 -13.92 -13.01
C LYS A 31 -20.44 -12.98 -13.35
N ILE A 32 -20.66 -11.68 -13.16
CA ILE A 32 -19.59 -10.68 -13.28
C ILE A 32 -18.51 -10.97 -12.23
N PRO A 33 -17.23 -11.07 -12.63
CA PRO A 33 -16.11 -11.16 -11.69
C PRO A 33 -16.13 -9.98 -10.71
N ALA A 34 -16.17 -10.25 -9.42
CA ALA A 34 -16.13 -9.22 -8.38
C ALA A 34 -14.69 -8.82 -8.04
N ASP A 35 -13.75 -9.72 -8.32
CA ASP A 35 -12.32 -9.65 -8.11
C ASP A 35 -11.61 -9.84 -9.45
N PHE A 36 -10.52 -9.11 -9.68
CA PHE A 36 -9.78 -9.17 -10.95
C PHE A 36 -8.57 -10.13 -10.87
N THR A 37 -8.02 -10.34 -9.67
CA THR A 37 -6.73 -11.02 -9.49
C THR A 37 -6.78 -12.54 -9.65
N ASN A 38 -7.97 -13.16 -9.61
CA ASN A 38 -8.12 -14.61 -9.51
C ASN A 38 -8.82 -15.24 -10.71
N TRP A 39 -9.00 -14.49 -11.80
CA TRP A 39 -9.69 -14.98 -12.99
C TRP A 39 -8.74 -15.07 -14.16
N LYS A 40 -8.67 -16.24 -14.79
CA LYS A 40 -7.82 -16.50 -15.94
C LYS A 40 -8.66 -16.76 -17.17
N LEU A 41 -8.26 -16.18 -18.30
CA LEU A 41 -8.89 -16.45 -19.58
C LEU A 41 -8.29 -17.72 -20.19
N GLU A 42 -9.10 -18.77 -20.26
CA GLU A 42 -8.75 -20.02 -20.94
C GLU A 42 -9.61 -20.19 -22.19
N GLY A 43 -9.03 -19.90 -23.35
CA GLY A 43 -9.74 -19.85 -24.62
C GLY A 43 -10.76 -18.70 -24.66
N SER A 44 -12.04 -19.02 -24.51
CA SER A 44 -13.14 -18.04 -24.51
C SER A 44 -13.96 -18.08 -23.22
N LYS A 45 -13.37 -18.59 -22.12
CA LYS A 45 -14.02 -18.68 -20.81
C LYS A 45 -13.11 -18.12 -19.72
N LEU A 46 -13.72 -17.39 -18.78
CA LEU A 46 -13.05 -17.02 -17.54
C LEU A 46 -13.16 -18.18 -16.54
N VAL A 47 -12.01 -18.65 -16.08
CA VAL A 47 -11.87 -19.70 -15.06
C VAL A 47 -11.36 -19.03 -13.79
N HIS A 48 -12.03 -19.28 -12.66
CA HIS A 48 -11.57 -18.81 -11.36
C HIS A 48 -10.42 -19.70 -10.90
N ASP A 49 -9.20 -19.16 -10.93
CA ASP A 49 -7.95 -19.84 -10.60
C ASP A 49 -7.16 -19.04 -9.55
N PRO A 50 -7.60 -19.10 -8.28
CA PRO A 50 -6.96 -18.37 -7.18
C PRO A 50 -5.61 -18.98 -6.78
N GLU A 51 -5.35 -20.25 -7.11
CA GLU A 51 -4.10 -20.93 -6.76
C GLU A 51 -2.94 -20.53 -7.68
N ASN A 52 -3.22 -20.25 -8.95
CA ASN A 52 -2.23 -19.77 -9.91
C ASN A 52 -2.33 -18.27 -10.19
N ALA A 53 -3.19 -17.56 -9.46
CA ALA A 53 -3.29 -16.11 -9.52
C ALA A 53 -1.89 -15.49 -9.44
N PRO A 54 -1.55 -14.54 -10.31
CA PRO A 54 -0.26 -13.90 -10.27
C PRO A 54 -0.10 -13.31 -8.87
N ILE A 55 0.90 -13.81 -8.15
CA ILE A 55 1.33 -13.18 -6.91
C ILE A 55 1.62 -11.76 -7.33
N VAL A 56 0.87 -10.81 -6.77
CA VAL A 56 1.19 -9.40 -6.92
C VAL A 56 2.52 -9.24 -6.19
N GLU A 57 3.63 -9.48 -6.89
CA GLU A 57 4.98 -9.27 -6.38
C GLU A 57 5.21 -7.76 -6.29
N GLY A 58 4.56 -7.14 -5.31
CA GLY A 58 4.96 -5.87 -4.75
C GLY A 58 5.85 -6.17 -3.56
N GLY A 59 7.17 -6.11 -3.76
CA GLY A 59 8.12 -6.14 -2.66
C GLY A 59 7.73 -5.11 -1.60
N LEU A 60 7.79 -5.48 -0.31
CA LEU A 60 7.19 -4.77 0.82
C LEU A 60 5.85 -4.11 0.46
N THR A 61 4.75 -4.76 0.83
CA THR A 61 3.41 -4.16 0.71
C THR A 61 3.47 -2.69 1.17
N GLU A 62 2.76 -1.77 0.51
CA GLU A 62 2.75 -0.35 0.90
C GLU A 62 2.59 -0.18 2.42
N THR A 63 1.81 -1.07 3.04
CA THR A 63 1.65 -1.20 4.49
C THR A 63 2.92 -1.53 5.27
N GLU A 64 3.82 -2.36 4.76
CA GLU A 64 5.11 -2.65 5.39
C GLU A 64 6.10 -1.50 5.25
N LEU A 65 6.15 -0.82 4.08
CA LEU A 65 6.97 0.39 3.91
C LEU A 65 6.49 1.49 4.85
N LEU A 66 5.18 1.73 4.89
CA LEU A 66 4.55 2.68 5.81
C LEU A 66 4.82 2.30 7.28
N ARG A 67 4.88 1.00 7.61
CA ARG A 67 5.22 0.55 8.96
C ARG A 67 6.67 0.89 9.30
N GLU A 68 7.60 0.61 8.40
CA GLU A 68 9.03 0.90 8.61
C GLU A 68 9.28 2.41 8.77
N GLU A 69 8.67 3.24 7.92
CA GLU A 69 8.73 4.70 8.05
C GLU A 69 8.15 5.18 9.39
N ASN A 70 7.00 4.63 9.81
CA ASN A 70 6.40 4.95 11.10
C ASN A 70 7.29 4.56 12.29
N GLU A 71 7.98 3.42 12.23
CA GLU A 71 8.92 3.02 13.27
C GLU A 71 10.13 3.96 13.34
N LYS A 72 10.66 4.37 12.19
CA LYS A 72 11.74 5.34 12.10
C LYS A 72 11.34 6.70 12.69
N LEU A 73 10.18 7.22 12.27
CA LEU A 73 9.65 8.50 12.76
C LEU A 73 9.41 8.48 14.27
N LYS A 74 8.94 7.36 14.84
CA LYS A 74 8.78 7.22 16.30
C LYS A 74 10.10 7.33 17.05
N LYS A 75 11.16 6.69 16.54
CA LYS A 75 12.50 6.77 17.14
C LYS A 75 13.06 8.19 17.07
N GLU A 76 12.95 8.85 15.92
CA GLU A 76 13.40 10.24 15.77
C GLU A 76 12.63 11.20 16.70
N LEU A 77 11.33 10.97 16.86
CA LEU A 77 10.50 11.75 17.79
C LEU A 77 10.93 11.55 19.25
N GLU A 78 11.30 10.33 19.64
CA GLU A 78 11.76 10.02 21.00
C GLU A 78 13.09 10.72 21.30
N VAL A 79 14.05 10.64 20.37
CA VAL A 79 15.33 11.38 20.47
C VAL A 79 15.10 12.88 20.58
N THR A 80 14.23 13.44 19.71
CA THR A 80 13.94 14.88 19.72
C THR A 80 13.31 15.34 21.05
N LYS A 81 12.47 14.50 21.67
CA LYS A 81 11.89 14.80 22.99
C LYS A 81 12.93 14.79 24.10
N GLU A 82 13.87 13.84 24.05
CA GLU A 82 14.98 13.77 25.00
C GLU A 82 15.88 15.01 24.87
N ASP A 83 16.27 15.36 23.65
CA ASP A 83 17.09 16.54 23.37
C ASP A 83 16.40 17.83 23.84
N LEU A 84 15.08 17.93 23.63
CA LEU A 84 14.30 19.07 24.10
C LEU A 84 14.30 19.14 25.63
N ALA A 85 14.10 18.01 26.32
CA ALA A 85 14.11 17.97 27.78
C ALA A 85 15.48 18.37 28.34
N ASN A 86 16.57 17.84 27.75
CA ASN A 86 17.94 18.19 28.13
C ASN A 86 18.24 19.68 27.91
N THR A 87 17.76 20.23 26.80
CA THR A 87 17.91 21.67 26.51
C THR A 87 17.15 22.53 27.52
N GLN A 88 15.93 22.13 27.89
CA GLN A 88 15.13 22.83 28.90
C GLN A 88 15.78 22.79 30.29
N LEU A 89 16.36 21.65 30.68
CA LEU A 89 17.11 21.51 31.93
C LEU A 89 18.34 22.42 31.94
N GLY A 90 19.16 22.38 30.88
CA GLY A 90 20.33 23.26 30.78
C GLY A 90 19.98 24.75 30.79
N LEU A 91 18.86 25.13 30.17
CA LEU A 91 18.37 26.51 30.23
C LEU A 91 17.96 26.91 31.67
N ALA A 92 17.29 26.02 32.39
CA ALA A 92 16.91 26.27 33.79
C ALA A 92 18.14 26.43 34.69
N GLU A 93 19.16 25.58 34.54
CA GLU A 93 20.43 25.68 35.27
C GLU A 93 21.14 27.01 34.99
N VAL A 94 21.18 27.46 33.74
CA VAL A 94 21.75 28.76 33.38
C VAL A 94 20.96 29.92 34.01
N TYR A 95 19.63 29.85 34.00
CA TYR A 95 18.79 30.86 34.67
C TYR A 95 19.05 30.92 36.18
N GLU A 96 19.21 29.77 36.84
CA GLU A 96 19.54 29.73 38.28
C GLU A 96 20.92 30.33 38.56
N ILE A 97 21.93 30.07 37.74
CA ILE A 97 23.28 30.65 37.91
C ILE A 97 23.25 32.17 37.70
N VAL A 98 22.52 32.65 36.70
CA VAL A 98 22.48 34.08 36.34
C VAL A 98 21.61 34.88 37.31
N LEU A 99 20.49 34.32 37.78
CA LEU A 99 19.53 35.02 38.66
C LEU A 99 19.76 34.74 40.15
N GLY A 100 20.32 33.58 40.51
CA GLY A 100 20.67 33.22 41.89
C GLY A 100 22.03 33.76 42.35
N GLY A 101 22.79 34.41 41.46
CA GLY A 101 24.05 35.10 41.76
C GLY A 101 23.90 36.55 42.26
N GLU A 102 22.67 37.07 42.35
CA GLU A 102 22.37 38.36 42.99
C GLU A 102 21.45 38.15 44.20
N ILE A 103 22.06 38.00 45.39
CA ILE A 103 21.71 38.57 46.73
C ILE A 103 22.89 38.29 47.65
#